data_AF-A0A3Q8TLX5-F1
#
_entry.id   AF-A0A3Q8TLX5-F1
#
_cell.length_a   1.000
_cell.length_b   1.000
_cell.length_c   1.000
_cell.angle_alpha   90.00
_cell.angle_beta   90.00
_cell.angle_gamma   90.00
#
_symmetry.space_group_name_H-M   'P 1'
#
loop_
_entity.id
_entity.type
_entity.pdbx_description
1 polymer ?
#
loop_
_entity_poly.entity_id
_entity_poly.type
_entity_poly.pdbx_seq_one_letter_code
_entity_poly.pdbx_strand_id
1 'polypeptide(L)'
;DDWYDIARDVDWALSYADQDVVFPEQWSGGGKVPAEAWKAWDEPYRCTYRDYVSVQREKEAGAHAVREALKRANIYAHLDPAHTAASHLHMGGTAMVEQMAVTMQSRFTRFAPAAAWRTMGVYGMLDETRHAQLDLAFSHDLLKEDPRFDWCQKAFHTPEWGILAVKNFFD
;
A
#
# COMPACT_ATOMS: atom_id res chain seq x y z
N ASP A 1 -17.80 -5.16 -18.86
CA ASP A 1 -17.91 -4.20 -19.96
C ASP A 1 -16.97 -4.60 -21.08
N ASP A 2 -17.39 -4.32 -22.31
CA ASP A 2 -16.84 -4.83 -23.57
C ASP A 2 -15.34 -4.56 -23.81
N TRP A 3 -14.71 -3.75 -22.95
CA TRP A 3 -13.32 -3.29 -23.10
C TRP A 3 -12.41 -3.62 -21.94
N TYR A 4 -12.94 -4.07 -20.79
CA TYR A 4 -12.13 -4.22 -19.57
C TYR A 4 -11.02 -5.28 -19.74
N ASP A 5 -11.34 -6.39 -20.40
CA ASP A 5 -10.38 -7.47 -20.65
C ASP A 5 -9.20 -7.00 -21.53
N ILE A 6 -9.43 -6.08 -22.46
CA ILE A 6 -8.40 -5.50 -23.32
C ILE A 6 -7.35 -4.74 -22.50
N ALA A 7 -7.76 -4.10 -21.40
CA ALA A 7 -6.87 -3.29 -20.58
C ALA A 7 -6.01 -4.13 -19.61
N ARG A 8 -6.36 -5.40 -19.38
CA ARG A 8 -5.70 -6.25 -18.37
C ARG A 8 -5.00 -7.47 -18.94
N ASP A 9 -5.38 -7.95 -20.13
CA ASP A 9 -4.64 -9.00 -20.84
C ASP A 9 -3.54 -8.38 -21.71
N VAL A 10 -2.41 -8.10 -21.05
CA VAL A 10 -1.25 -7.45 -21.67
C VAL A 10 -0.04 -8.38 -21.78
N ASP A 11 -0.24 -9.70 -21.67
CA ASP A 11 0.83 -10.68 -21.86
C ASP A 11 1.18 -10.86 -23.35
N TRP A 12 2.45 -11.17 -23.63
CA TRP A 12 2.91 -11.47 -24.99
C TRP A 12 4.00 -12.55 -24.98
N ALA A 13 4.18 -13.21 -26.12
CA ALA A 13 5.28 -14.15 -26.31
C ALA A 13 6.61 -13.40 -26.47
N LEU A 14 7.54 -13.63 -25.56
CA LEU A 14 8.88 -13.03 -25.59
C LEU A 14 9.69 -13.62 -26.76
N SER A 15 10.39 -12.76 -27.51
CA SER A 15 11.20 -13.17 -28.67
C SER A 15 12.71 -12.93 -28.51
N TYR A 16 13.12 -12.10 -27.55
CA TYR A 16 14.51 -11.67 -27.37
C TYR A 16 15.11 -12.07 -26.02
N ALA A 17 14.32 -12.68 -25.14
CA ALA A 17 14.75 -13.16 -23.84
C ALA A 17 13.88 -14.34 -23.40
N ASP A 18 14.47 -15.27 -22.67
CA ASP A 18 13.75 -16.41 -22.10
C ASP A 18 12.79 -15.95 -21.00
N GLN A 19 11.64 -16.62 -20.89
CA GLN A 19 10.61 -16.29 -19.90
C GLN A 19 11.14 -16.34 -18.46
N ASP A 20 11.96 -17.34 -18.13
CA ASP A 20 12.52 -17.51 -16.78
C ASP A 20 13.57 -16.44 -16.42
N VAL A 21 14.12 -15.74 -17.43
CA VAL A 21 14.99 -14.58 -17.20
C VAL A 21 14.16 -13.33 -16.94
N VAL A 22 13.07 -13.14 -17.68
CA VAL A 22 12.18 -11.97 -17.52
C VAL A 22 11.28 -12.09 -16.29
N PHE A 23 10.87 -13.30 -15.93
CA PHE A 23 10.00 -13.65 -14.82
C PHE A 23 10.63 -14.79 -13.99
N PRO A 24 11.69 -14.49 -13.23
CA PRO A 24 12.38 -15.52 -12.45
C PRO A 24 11.49 -16.07 -11.34
N GLU A 25 11.60 -17.39 -11.09
CA GLU A 25 10.72 -18.11 -10.16
C GLU A 25 10.78 -17.55 -8.73
N GLN A 26 11.96 -17.16 -8.26
CA GLN A 26 12.17 -16.56 -6.94
C GLN A 26 11.38 -15.26 -6.71
N TRP A 27 10.91 -14.60 -7.78
CA TRP A 27 10.12 -13.37 -7.70
C TRP A 27 8.67 -13.56 -8.19
N SER A 28 8.47 -14.45 -9.15
CA SER A 28 7.16 -14.67 -9.79
C SER A 28 6.32 -15.72 -9.05
N GLY A 29 6.98 -16.69 -8.39
CA GLY A 29 6.33 -17.69 -7.55
C GLY A 29 5.27 -18.54 -8.26
N GLY A 30 5.45 -18.80 -9.56
CA GLY A 30 4.47 -19.55 -10.35
C GLY A 30 4.37 -21.03 -9.90
N GLY A 31 5.45 -21.55 -9.32
CA GLY A 31 5.50 -22.84 -8.66
C GLY A 31 5.05 -23.99 -9.56
N LYS A 32 4.11 -24.79 -9.06
CA LYS A 32 3.57 -25.97 -9.77
C LYS A 32 2.28 -25.66 -10.52
N VAL A 33 1.83 -24.40 -10.53
CA VAL A 33 0.56 -24.02 -11.15
C VAL A 33 0.77 -23.89 -12.67
N PRO A 34 -0.03 -24.59 -13.50
CA PRO A 34 0.10 -24.49 -14.95
C PRO A 34 -0.11 -23.06 -15.46
N ALA A 35 0.63 -22.66 -16.50
CA ALA A 35 0.51 -21.32 -17.09
C ALA A 35 -0.94 -20.96 -17.50
N GLU A 36 -1.70 -21.92 -18.02
CA GLU A 36 -3.11 -21.72 -18.39
C GLU A 36 -4.02 -21.42 -17.18
N ALA A 37 -3.69 -21.93 -15.99
CA ALA A 37 -4.43 -21.62 -14.78
C ALA A 37 -4.18 -20.17 -14.32
N TRP A 38 -2.96 -19.64 -14.53
CA TRP A 38 -2.67 -18.23 -14.29
C TRP A 38 -3.37 -17.32 -15.29
N LYS A 39 -3.42 -17.70 -16.58
CA LYS A 39 -4.20 -16.96 -17.59
C LYS A 39 -5.69 -16.92 -17.29
N ALA A 40 -6.23 -17.94 -16.63
CA ALA A 40 -7.63 -18.01 -16.21
C ALA A 40 -7.93 -17.26 -14.91
N TRP A 41 -6.92 -16.66 -14.26
CA TRP A 41 -7.13 -15.87 -13.05
C TRP A 41 -7.95 -14.60 -13.36
N ASP A 42 -8.99 -14.34 -12.56
CA ASP A 42 -9.92 -13.22 -12.74
C ASP A 42 -10.16 -12.53 -11.39
N GLU A 43 -9.85 -11.24 -11.27
CA GLU A 43 -10.13 -10.49 -10.06
C GLU A 43 -11.63 -10.28 -9.86
N PRO A 44 -12.16 -10.54 -8.64
CA PRO A 44 -13.59 -10.37 -8.36
C PRO A 44 -14.00 -8.89 -8.26
N TYR A 45 -13.05 -8.00 -7.93
CA TYR A 45 -13.26 -6.57 -7.82
C TYR A 45 -12.47 -5.84 -8.90
N ARG A 46 -13.19 -5.41 -9.92
CA ARG A 46 -12.62 -4.77 -11.10
C ARG A 46 -12.49 -3.27 -10.89
N CYS A 47 -11.39 -2.70 -11.36
CA CYS A 47 -11.10 -1.28 -11.21
C CYS A 47 -10.40 -0.75 -12.46
N THR A 48 -10.88 0.38 -12.96
CA THR A 48 -10.27 1.09 -14.09
C THR A 48 -9.50 2.29 -13.58
N TYR A 49 -8.50 2.76 -14.33
CA TYR A 49 -7.69 3.90 -13.88
C TYR A 49 -8.55 5.14 -13.66
N ARG A 50 -9.53 5.38 -14.53
CA ARG A 50 -10.46 6.52 -14.42
C ARG A 50 -11.27 6.44 -13.14
N ASP A 51 -11.83 5.27 -12.83
CA ASP A 51 -12.63 5.08 -11.62
C ASP A 51 -11.74 5.21 -10.38
N TYR A 52 -10.55 4.60 -10.40
CA TYR A 52 -9.57 4.70 -9.32
C TYR A 52 -9.25 6.15 -8.99
N VAL A 53 -8.77 6.94 -9.96
CA VAL A 53 -8.39 8.34 -9.66
C VAL A 53 -9.58 9.20 -9.26
N SER A 54 -10.77 8.96 -9.82
CA SER A 54 -11.97 9.69 -9.44
C SER A 54 -12.36 9.39 -7.99
N VAL A 55 -12.41 8.12 -7.61
CA VAL A 55 -12.80 7.70 -6.26
C VAL A 55 -11.74 8.10 -5.23
N GLN A 56 -10.46 7.87 -5.53
CA GLN A 56 -9.37 8.19 -4.60
C GLN A 56 -9.24 9.69 -4.39
N ARG A 57 -9.50 10.53 -5.40
CA ARG A 57 -9.58 11.98 -5.25
C ARG A 57 -10.64 12.39 -4.22
N GLU A 58 -11.84 11.84 -4.30
CA GLU A 58 -12.92 12.17 -3.36
C GLU A 58 -12.60 11.67 -1.94
N LYS A 59 -12.00 10.49 -1.80
CA LYS A 59 -11.50 9.99 -0.51
C LYS A 59 -10.47 10.95 0.09
N GLU A 60 -9.55 11.45 -0.72
CA GLU A 60 -8.50 12.37 -0.28
C GLU A 60 -9.06 13.72 0.17
N ALA A 61 -9.99 14.28 -0.62
CA ALA A 61 -10.69 15.51 -0.27
C ALA A 61 -11.44 15.37 1.07
N GLY A 62 -12.14 14.25 1.26
CA GLY A 62 -12.85 13.95 2.51
C GLY A 62 -11.91 13.82 3.72
N ALA A 63 -10.85 13.01 3.59
CA ALA A 63 -9.89 12.78 4.67
C ALA A 63 -9.21 14.09 5.12
N HIS A 64 -8.75 14.90 4.17
CA HIS A 64 -8.12 16.19 4.47
C HIS A 64 -9.12 17.22 5.02
N ALA A 65 -10.36 17.25 4.54
CA ALA A 65 -11.38 18.13 5.10
C ALA A 65 -11.68 17.82 6.57
N VAL A 66 -11.81 16.52 6.92
CA VAL A 66 -12.00 16.08 8.31
C VAL A 66 -10.77 16.40 9.16
N ARG A 67 -9.56 16.12 8.67
CA ARG A 67 -8.28 16.48 9.32
C ARG A 67 -8.24 17.97 9.70
N GLU A 68 -8.51 18.86 8.74
CA GLU A 68 -8.47 20.31 8.99
C GLU A 68 -9.58 20.77 9.95
N ALA A 69 -10.76 20.15 9.92
CA ALA A 69 -11.82 20.45 10.88
C ALA A 69 -11.42 20.04 12.32
N LEU A 70 -10.87 18.84 12.51
CA LEU A 70 -10.44 18.33 13.82
C LEU A 70 -9.27 19.12 14.40
N LYS A 71 -8.35 19.60 13.55
CA LYS A 71 -7.27 20.51 13.95
C LYS A 71 -7.80 21.82 14.52
N ARG A 72 -8.76 22.45 13.84
CA ARG A 72 -9.38 23.70 14.33
C ARG A 72 -10.16 23.49 15.63
N ALA A 73 -10.77 22.31 15.79
CA ALA A 73 -11.48 21.94 17.01
C ALA A 73 -10.55 21.54 18.17
N ASN A 74 -9.23 21.50 17.96
CA ASN A 74 -8.23 21.12 18.96
C ASN A 74 -8.54 19.81 19.69
N ILE A 75 -9.07 18.81 18.95
CA ILE A 75 -9.57 17.56 19.55
C ILE A 75 -8.47 16.82 20.30
N TYR A 76 -7.22 16.92 19.85
CA TYR A 76 -6.08 16.27 20.50
C TYR A 76 -5.96 16.60 21.99
N ALA A 77 -6.17 17.87 22.38
CA ALA A 77 -6.09 18.32 23.76
C ALA A 77 -7.17 17.71 24.68
N HIS A 78 -8.17 17.06 24.10
CA HIS A 78 -9.31 16.47 24.79
C HIS A 78 -9.40 14.95 24.62
N LEU A 79 -8.42 14.33 23.96
CA LEU A 79 -8.38 12.88 23.78
C LEU A 79 -8.11 12.17 25.11
N ASP A 80 -8.76 11.03 25.29
CA ASP A 80 -8.41 10.11 26.37
C ASP A 80 -6.94 9.67 26.21
N PRO A 81 -6.13 9.66 27.29
CA PRO A 81 -4.72 9.28 27.21
C PRO A 81 -4.49 7.90 26.60
N ALA A 82 -5.40 6.94 26.78
CA ALA A 82 -5.31 5.62 26.15
C ALA A 82 -5.53 5.70 24.63
N HIS A 83 -6.40 6.59 24.15
CA HIS A 83 -6.58 6.83 22.73
C HIS A 83 -5.31 7.46 22.13
N THR A 84 -4.72 8.45 22.81
CA THR A 84 -3.45 9.04 22.40
C THR A 84 -2.33 8.00 22.34
N ALA A 85 -2.23 7.12 23.34
CA ALA A 85 -1.25 6.04 23.35
C ALA A 85 -1.47 5.04 22.21
N ALA A 86 -2.73 4.69 21.91
CA ALA A 86 -3.07 3.84 20.78
C ALA A 86 -2.71 4.50 19.44
N SER A 87 -2.93 5.81 19.28
CA SER A 87 -2.52 6.56 18.10
C SER A 87 -1.01 6.55 17.90
N HIS A 88 -0.23 6.73 18.97
CA HIS A 88 1.24 6.62 18.91
C HIS A 88 1.69 5.22 18.48
N LEU A 89 1.11 4.17 19.09
CA LEU A 89 1.44 2.79 18.75
C LEU A 89 1.10 2.47 17.30
N HIS A 90 -0.08 2.87 16.83
CA HIS A 90 -0.51 2.68 15.46
C HIS A 90 0.44 3.41 14.50
N MET A 91 0.54 4.73 14.61
CA MET A 91 1.32 5.55 13.68
C MET A 91 2.80 5.16 13.65
N GLY A 92 3.40 4.85 14.81
CA GLY A 92 4.78 4.39 14.89
C GLY A 92 5.00 2.96 14.41
N GLY A 93 3.97 2.12 14.47
CA GLY A 93 4.04 0.70 14.10
C GLY A 93 3.64 0.40 12.65
N THR A 94 2.81 1.23 12.02
CA THR A 94 2.20 0.92 10.70
C THR A 94 2.70 1.81 9.57
N ALA A 95 3.00 3.08 9.79
CA ALA A 95 3.24 4.02 8.68
C ALA A 95 4.35 3.56 7.73
N MET A 96 5.46 3.03 8.26
CA MET A 96 6.54 2.49 7.44
C MET A 96 6.28 1.08 6.92
N VAL A 97 5.37 0.32 7.54
CA VAL A 97 4.86 -0.93 6.95
C VAL A 97 4.11 -0.63 5.66
N GLU A 98 3.26 0.40 5.64
CA GLU A 98 2.56 0.83 4.43
C GLU A 98 3.56 1.21 3.33
N GLN A 99 4.63 1.94 3.70
CA GLN A 99 5.71 2.26 2.77
C GLN A 99 6.46 1.01 2.27
N MET A 100 6.68 0.01 3.12
CA MET A 100 7.26 -1.27 2.72
C MET A 100 6.30 -2.06 1.81
N ALA A 101 5.00 -1.98 2.06
CA ALA A 101 3.97 -2.62 1.26
C ALA A 101 3.93 -2.05 -0.17
N VAL A 102 4.30 -0.79 -0.41
CA VAL A 102 4.55 -0.27 -1.76
C VAL A 102 5.55 -1.14 -2.52
N THR A 103 6.64 -1.56 -1.86
CA THR A 103 7.64 -2.46 -2.46
C THR A 103 7.07 -3.84 -2.71
N MET A 104 6.30 -4.39 -1.77
CA MET A 104 5.61 -5.67 -1.95
C MET A 104 4.66 -5.63 -3.16
N GLN A 105 3.80 -4.62 -3.26
CA GLN A 105 2.86 -4.45 -4.36
C GLN A 105 3.58 -4.21 -5.70
N SER A 106 4.72 -3.51 -5.68
CA SER A 106 5.57 -3.36 -6.88
C SER A 106 6.12 -4.71 -7.37
N ARG A 107 6.36 -5.68 -6.47
CA ARG A 107 6.75 -7.05 -6.85
C ARG A 107 5.61 -7.71 -7.62
N PHE A 108 4.37 -7.60 -7.14
CA PHE A 108 3.22 -8.12 -7.88
C PHE A 108 3.04 -7.40 -9.22
N THR A 109 3.15 -6.07 -9.23
CA THR A 109 3.08 -5.26 -10.46
C THR A 109 4.03 -5.77 -11.54
N ARG A 110 5.26 -6.16 -11.16
CA ARG A 110 6.28 -6.59 -12.12
C ARG A 110 6.26 -8.09 -12.40
N PHE A 111 6.05 -8.93 -11.39
CA PHE A 111 6.36 -10.36 -11.45
C PHE A 111 5.15 -11.27 -11.22
N ALA A 112 3.96 -10.73 -10.93
CA ALA A 112 2.80 -11.61 -10.80
C ALA A 112 2.58 -12.41 -12.09
N PRO A 113 2.23 -13.71 -11.97
CA PRO A 113 2.23 -14.65 -13.10
C PRO A 113 1.08 -14.41 -14.10
N ALA A 114 0.12 -13.54 -13.77
CA ALA A 114 -0.99 -13.16 -14.64
C ALA A 114 -0.99 -11.64 -14.88
N ALA A 115 -1.18 -11.22 -16.13
CA ALA A 115 -1.30 -9.80 -16.49
C ALA A 115 -2.38 -9.05 -15.69
N ALA A 116 -3.54 -9.67 -15.50
CA ALA A 116 -4.62 -9.10 -14.71
C ALA A 116 -4.22 -8.83 -13.25
N TRP A 117 -3.47 -9.75 -12.63
CA TRP A 117 -2.94 -9.54 -11.28
C TRP A 117 -1.92 -8.40 -11.27
N ARG A 118 -1.03 -8.32 -12.26
CA ARG A 118 -0.07 -7.20 -12.35
C ARG A 118 -0.77 -5.84 -12.40
N THR A 119 -1.87 -5.72 -13.13
CA THR A 119 -2.70 -4.51 -13.17
C THR A 119 -3.30 -4.18 -11.80
N MET A 120 -3.81 -5.17 -11.05
CA MET A 120 -4.29 -4.95 -9.68
C MET A 120 -3.17 -4.56 -8.72
N GLY A 121 -1.97 -5.12 -8.91
CA GLY A 121 -0.76 -4.73 -8.17
C GLY A 121 -0.43 -3.25 -8.29
N VAL A 122 -0.72 -2.61 -9.44
CA VAL A 122 -0.54 -1.16 -9.62
C VAL A 122 -1.46 -0.37 -8.69
N TYR A 123 -2.74 -0.73 -8.62
CA TYR A 123 -3.68 -0.04 -7.73
C TYR A 123 -3.35 -0.29 -6.27
N GLY A 124 -3.00 -1.53 -5.90
CA GLY A 124 -2.50 -1.84 -4.57
C GLY A 124 -1.28 -0.99 -4.22
N MET A 125 -0.30 -0.86 -5.11
CA MET A 125 0.89 -0.04 -4.89
C MET A 125 0.55 1.45 -4.68
N LEU A 126 -0.42 1.98 -5.44
CA LEU A 126 -0.89 3.35 -5.26
C LEU A 126 -1.67 3.52 -3.95
N ASP A 127 -2.43 2.51 -3.52
CA ASP A 127 -3.12 2.51 -2.24
C ASP A 127 -2.13 2.55 -1.07
N GLU A 128 -1.10 1.70 -1.06
CA GLU A 128 -0.12 1.72 0.05
C GLU A 128 0.73 3.01 0.04
N THR A 129 0.96 3.60 -1.14
CA THR A 129 1.59 4.92 -1.24
C THR A 129 0.73 5.98 -0.56
N ARG A 130 -0.58 5.93 -0.80
CA ARG A 130 -1.55 6.82 -0.16
C ARG A 130 -1.61 6.58 1.36
N HIS A 131 -1.65 5.33 1.81
CA HIS A 131 -1.70 4.99 3.24
C HIS A 131 -0.48 5.55 3.98
N ALA A 132 0.72 5.29 3.48
CA ALA A 132 1.96 5.81 4.07
C ALA A 132 1.99 7.35 4.13
N GLN A 133 1.58 8.02 3.04
CA GLN A 133 1.58 9.48 2.99
C GLN A 133 0.54 10.10 3.92
N LEU A 134 -0.63 9.48 4.08
CA LEU A 134 -1.66 9.93 5.02
C LEU A 134 -1.19 9.80 6.46
N ASP A 135 -0.63 8.65 6.86
CA ASP A 135 -0.11 8.45 8.21
C ASP A 135 0.95 9.48 8.57
N LEU A 136 1.88 9.75 7.64
CA LEU A 136 2.90 10.78 7.78
C LEU A 136 2.28 12.18 7.90
N ALA A 137 1.32 12.53 7.04
CA ALA A 137 0.70 13.85 7.05
C ALA A 137 -0.10 14.10 8.34
N PHE A 138 -0.82 13.10 8.84
CA PHE A 138 -1.58 13.20 10.09
C PHE A 138 -0.66 13.30 11.30
N SER A 139 0.37 12.46 11.37
CA SER A 139 1.35 12.46 12.46
C SER A 139 2.17 13.75 12.50
N HIS A 140 2.56 14.29 11.33
CA HIS A 140 3.31 15.54 11.23
C HIS A 140 2.57 16.71 11.90
N ASP A 141 1.26 16.82 11.71
CA ASP A 141 0.47 17.89 12.31
C ASP A 141 0.40 17.81 13.84
N LEU A 142 0.57 16.61 14.40
CA LEU A 142 0.51 16.35 15.84
C LEU A 142 1.88 16.51 16.53
N LEU A 143 2.98 16.68 15.79
CA LEU A 143 4.32 16.90 16.37
C LEU A 143 4.37 18.12 17.31
N LYS A 144 3.59 19.17 17.02
CA LYS A 144 3.48 20.36 17.86
C LYS A 144 2.78 20.10 19.20
N GLU A 145 1.96 19.06 19.26
CA GLU A 145 1.21 18.69 20.46
C GLU A 145 1.96 17.63 21.27
N ASP A 146 2.60 16.68 20.59
CA ASP A 146 3.39 15.62 21.21
C ASP A 146 4.54 15.16 20.29
N PRO A 147 5.80 15.38 20.69
CA PRO A 147 6.95 15.04 19.85
C PRO A 147 7.11 13.53 19.63
N ARG A 148 6.40 12.68 20.38
CA ARG A 148 6.43 11.22 20.15
C ARG A 148 5.86 10.83 18.79
N PHE A 149 5.04 11.65 18.14
CA PHE A 149 4.60 11.40 16.76
C PHE A 149 5.74 11.40 15.72
N ASP A 150 6.95 11.86 16.08
CA ASP A 150 8.18 11.68 15.29
C ASP A 150 8.47 10.19 15.02
N TRP A 151 8.00 9.31 15.92
CA TRP A 151 8.12 7.87 15.77
C TRP A 151 7.34 7.31 14.60
N CYS A 152 6.36 8.02 14.04
CA CYS A 152 5.70 7.62 12.79
C CYS A 152 6.70 7.35 11.65
N GLN A 153 7.77 8.17 11.58
CA GLN A 153 8.86 7.96 10.62
C GLN A 153 10.06 7.28 11.28
N LYS A 154 10.45 7.74 12.48
CA LYS A 154 11.69 7.32 13.13
C LYS A 154 11.69 5.85 13.58
N ALA A 155 10.55 5.31 13.99
CA ALA A 155 10.45 4.00 14.64
C ALA A 155 11.23 2.89 13.92
N PHE A 156 11.01 2.76 12.61
CA PHE A 156 11.61 1.69 11.79
C PHE A 156 13.13 1.84 11.60
N HIS A 157 13.65 3.03 11.87
CA HIS A 157 15.09 3.34 11.89
C HIS A 157 15.73 3.13 13.27
N THR A 158 15.03 2.49 14.20
CA THR A 158 15.56 2.16 15.53
C THR A 158 15.60 0.64 15.76
N PRO A 159 16.36 0.17 16.78
CA PRO A 159 16.31 -1.19 17.27
C PRO A 159 15.28 -1.39 18.39
N GLU A 160 14.23 -0.55 18.46
CA GLU A 160 13.16 -0.72 19.45
C GLU A 160 12.49 -2.09 19.26
N TRP A 161 12.31 -2.85 20.34
CA TRP A 161 11.98 -4.28 20.26
C TRP A 161 10.61 -4.54 19.62
N GLY A 162 9.61 -3.70 19.88
CA GLY A 162 8.29 -3.78 19.28
C GLY A 162 8.37 -3.58 17.78
N ILE A 163 9.16 -2.60 17.33
CA ILE A 163 9.38 -2.34 15.91
C ILE A 163 10.21 -3.44 15.24
N LEU A 164 11.16 -4.05 15.95
CA LEU A 164 11.88 -5.22 15.45
C LEU A 164 10.94 -6.41 15.24
N ALA A 165 9.98 -6.63 16.14
CA ALA A 165 8.96 -7.67 15.97
C ALA A 165 8.07 -7.39 14.75
N VAL A 166 7.68 -6.12 14.54
CA VAL A 166 6.92 -5.70 13.36
C VAL A 166 7.71 -5.95 12.07
N LYS A 167 8.97 -5.51 12.00
CA LYS A 167 9.83 -5.77 10.82
C LYS A 167 10.00 -7.27 10.54
N ASN A 168 10.25 -8.08 11.57
CA ASN A 168 10.37 -9.54 11.41
C ASN A 168 9.07 -10.21 10.91
N PHE A 169 7.91 -9.58 11.11
CA PHE A 169 6.65 -10.10 10.59
C PHE A 169 6.44 -9.72 9.11
N PHE A 170 6.90 -8.53 8.69
CA PHE A 170 6.64 -8.00 7.35
C PHE A 170 7.77 -8.23 6.33
N ASP A 171 9.03 -8.37 6.77
CA ASP A 171 10.19 -8.72 5.92
C ASP A 171 10.22 -10.21 5.57
#